data_AF-A0AAQ4DT30-F1
#
_entry.id   AF-A0AAQ4DT30-F1
#
_cell.length_a   1.000
_cell.length_b   1.000
_cell.length_c   1.000
_cell.angle_alpha   90.00
_cell.angle_beta   90.00
_cell.angle_gamma   90.00
#
_symmetry.space_group_name_H-M   'P 1'
#
loop_
_entity.id
_entity.type
_entity.pdbx_description
1 polymer ?
#
loop_
_entity_poly.entity_id
_entity_poly.type
_entity_poly.pdbx_seq_one_letter_code
_entity_poly.pdbx_strand_id
1 'polypeptide(L)'
;MMKLRAGEILRWRNSALEKVHVRETPRWRNSALEYSTLEKLREGDTPRWRNSTLEKLRVGEAPCWRNSVLGKLGTGVTPRFEKLRAGETPCWRNSVLEKLRAGDTPRWRNSALEETTLEKLLLENSVLEKLRVGKTPRWRYSALEKLRVGESPRWRKSAQEKLHAGETPRWRISAFEKLRVGDTPLWRNSALEKVHVGQSPRWRNSALEKLRAGETPRWRNSALEKLRAGETPRWRNSALEILRAGETPRWRNSSLEKLRNEETPRWRNSVLEKLCVEETPRCRNSALEKLRIGETTRWRNSALEKLRVGESPR
;
A
#
# COMPACT_ATOMS: atom_id res chain seq x y z
N MET A 1 -11.46 21.78 40.78
CA MET A 1 -12.38 20.94 39.97
C MET A 1 -13.61 21.80 39.64
N MET A 2 -13.71 22.36 38.43
CA MET A 2 -14.80 23.26 38.08
C MET A 2 -15.98 22.43 37.55
N LYS A 3 -17.06 22.31 38.33
CA LYS A 3 -18.33 21.67 37.92
C LYS A 3 -19.25 22.77 37.38
N LEU A 4 -19.56 22.77 36.08
CA LEU A 4 -20.46 23.73 35.45
C LEU A 4 -21.79 23.04 35.07
N ARG A 5 -22.91 23.76 35.19
CA ARG A 5 -24.28 23.26 35.00
C ARG A 5 -24.62 23.11 33.51
N ALA A 6 -25.56 22.21 33.23
CA ALA A 6 -25.95 21.79 31.88
C ALA A 6 -26.79 22.84 31.12
N GLY A 7 -26.49 23.06 29.84
CA GLY A 7 -27.34 23.78 28.89
C GLY A 7 -26.64 24.44 27.70
N GLU A 8 -25.32 24.63 27.72
CA GLU A 8 -24.65 25.56 26.79
C GLU A 8 -23.45 24.93 26.08
N ILE A 9 -23.24 25.30 24.80
CA ILE A 9 -21.98 25.01 24.12
C ILE A 9 -20.87 25.74 24.87
N LEU A 10 -20.09 25.00 25.65
CA LEU A 10 -18.97 25.54 26.43
C LEU A 10 -17.87 26.03 25.48
N ARG A 11 -17.81 27.35 25.28
CA ARG A 11 -16.80 28.03 24.46
C ARG A 11 -15.65 28.50 25.34
N TRP A 12 -14.52 27.84 25.22
CA TRP A 12 -13.29 28.22 25.91
C TRP A 12 -12.37 28.95 24.93
N ARG A 13 -11.88 30.12 25.35
CA ARG A 13 -10.99 30.97 24.56
C ARG A 13 -9.82 31.40 25.42
N ASN A 14 -8.60 31.34 24.87
CA ASN A 14 -7.39 31.82 25.53
C ASN A 14 -7.25 31.25 26.96
N SER A 15 -7.46 29.93 27.10
CA SER A 15 -7.55 29.25 28.40
C SER A 15 -6.38 28.29 28.58
N ALA A 16 -5.77 28.31 29.76
CA ALA A 16 -4.77 27.34 30.20
C ALA A 16 -5.35 26.56 31.38
N LEU A 17 -5.57 25.25 31.21
CA LEU A 17 -6.22 24.41 32.22
C LEU A 17 -5.49 23.08 32.35
N GLU A 18 -5.20 22.68 33.58
CA GLU A 18 -4.49 21.43 33.85
C GLU A 18 -5.41 20.21 33.61
N LYS A 19 -6.59 20.19 34.24
CA LYS A 19 -7.54 19.07 34.19
C LYS A 19 -8.96 19.57 33.98
N VAL A 20 -9.62 19.08 32.93
CA VAL A 20 -11.01 19.44 32.62
C VAL A 20 -11.85 18.18 32.39
N HIS A 21 -13.00 18.13 33.05
CA HIS A 21 -14.04 17.15 32.83
C HIS A 21 -15.26 17.87 32.26
N VAL A 22 -15.68 17.49 31.05
CA VAL A 22 -16.81 18.14 30.37
C VAL A 22 -17.87 17.10 30.06
N ARG A 23 -19.13 17.44 30.37
CA ARG A 23 -20.32 16.64 30.07
C ARG A 23 -21.18 17.22 28.96
N GLU A 24 -20.71 18.32 28.38
CA GLU A 24 -21.32 19.06 27.28
C GLU A 24 -20.31 19.28 26.18
N THR A 25 -20.71 19.87 25.06
CA THR A 25 -19.96 19.82 23.81
C THR A 25 -18.96 20.98 23.75
N PRO A 26 -17.66 20.76 24.03
CA PRO A 26 -16.72 21.86 24.13
C PRO A 26 -16.30 22.39 22.77
N ARG A 27 -16.09 23.71 22.71
CA ARG A 27 -15.35 24.38 21.64
C ARG A 27 -14.16 25.12 22.21
N TRP A 28 -12.97 24.59 21.95
CA TRP A 28 -11.70 25.18 22.37
C TRP A 28 -11.08 26.02 21.26
N ARG A 29 -10.61 27.22 21.61
CA ARG A 29 -9.86 28.09 20.72
C ARG A 29 -8.70 28.73 21.45
N ASN A 30 -7.49 28.63 20.90
CA ASN A 30 -6.29 29.21 21.49
C ASN A 30 -6.11 28.75 22.95
N SER A 31 -6.26 27.46 23.19
CA SER A 31 -6.25 26.89 24.56
C SER A 31 -5.18 25.84 24.72
N ALA A 32 -4.61 25.77 25.92
CA ALA A 32 -3.61 24.78 26.32
C ALA A 32 -4.18 23.92 27.46
N LEU A 33 -4.13 22.61 27.28
CA LEU A 33 -4.69 21.63 28.20
C LEU A 33 -3.71 20.49 28.43
N GLU A 34 -3.56 20.03 29.67
CA GLU A 34 -2.82 18.78 29.92
C GLU A 34 -3.77 17.58 29.77
N TYR A 35 -4.90 17.59 30.46
CA TYR A 35 -5.82 16.45 30.48
C TYR A 35 -7.28 16.85 30.29
N SER A 36 -7.96 16.16 29.37
CA SER A 36 -9.39 16.34 29.13
C SER A 36 -10.13 15.01 29.03
N THR A 37 -11.30 14.95 29.68
CA THR A 37 -12.26 13.83 29.61
C THR A 37 -13.62 14.33 29.15
N LEU A 38 -14.15 13.71 28.09
CA LEU A 38 -15.51 13.97 27.60
C LEU A 38 -16.38 12.73 27.81
N GLU A 39 -17.44 12.88 28.59
CA GLU A 39 -18.52 11.90 28.73
C GLU A 39 -19.60 12.11 27.66
N LYS A 40 -20.50 11.12 27.49
CA LYS A 40 -21.59 11.11 26.48
C LYS A 40 -22.19 12.50 26.28
N LEU A 41 -22.02 13.05 25.10
CA LEU A 41 -22.59 14.32 24.72
C LEU A 41 -24.01 14.08 24.18
N ARG A 42 -24.76 15.17 23.96
CA ARG A 42 -26.10 15.08 23.35
C ARG A 42 -25.94 14.72 21.88
N GLU A 43 -26.88 13.93 21.34
CA GLU A 43 -26.88 13.51 19.94
C GLU A 43 -26.74 14.70 18.98
N GLY A 44 -25.68 14.69 18.15
CA GLY A 44 -25.48 15.65 17.04
C GLY A 44 -24.44 16.75 17.24
N ASP A 45 -23.72 16.79 18.37
CA ASP A 45 -22.75 17.84 18.65
C ASP A 45 -21.28 17.34 18.72
N THR A 46 -20.52 17.64 17.67
CA THR A 46 -19.06 17.37 17.60
C THR A 46 -18.20 18.30 18.48
N PRO A 47 -17.33 17.78 19.37
CA PRO A 47 -16.35 18.59 20.08
C PRO A 47 -15.24 19.11 19.14
N ARG A 48 -14.83 20.37 19.30
CA ARG A 48 -13.89 21.04 18.36
C ARG A 48 -12.73 21.74 19.05
N TRP A 49 -11.54 21.55 18.49
CA TRP A 49 -10.31 22.26 18.87
C TRP A 49 -9.75 23.06 17.70
N ARG A 50 -9.37 24.31 17.97
CA ARG A 50 -8.73 25.19 17.00
C ARG A 50 -7.55 25.91 17.62
N ASN A 51 -6.37 25.81 17.02
CA ASN A 51 -5.16 26.45 17.54
C ASN A 51 -4.96 26.08 19.01
N SER A 52 -4.95 24.78 19.32
CA SER A 52 -4.95 24.32 20.71
C SER A 52 -3.99 23.16 20.89
N THR A 53 -3.42 23.08 22.09
CA THR A 53 -2.54 22.00 22.52
C THR A 53 -3.24 21.19 23.60
N LEU A 54 -3.21 19.87 23.45
CA LEU A 54 -3.74 18.94 24.45
C LEU A 54 -2.77 17.77 24.62
N GLU A 55 -2.41 17.42 25.85
CA GLU A 55 -1.51 16.27 26.05
C GLU A 55 -2.27 14.94 25.95
N LYS A 56 -3.44 14.83 26.60
CA LYS A 56 -4.23 13.59 26.63
C LYS A 56 -5.73 13.84 26.55
N LEU A 57 -6.41 13.13 25.64
CA LEU A 57 -7.87 13.12 25.50
C LEU A 57 -8.43 11.70 25.64
N ARG A 58 -9.46 11.56 26.46
CA ARG A 58 -10.37 10.41 26.43
C ARG A 58 -11.76 10.86 26.02
N VAL A 59 -12.32 10.18 25.03
CA VAL A 59 -13.55 10.63 24.36
C VAL A 59 -14.44 9.44 24.03
N GLY A 60 -15.75 9.63 24.17
CA GLY A 60 -16.79 8.71 23.67
C GLY A 60 -17.33 9.05 22.28
N GLU A 61 -17.03 10.25 21.76
CA GLU A 61 -17.57 10.78 20.49
C GLU A 61 -16.50 11.42 19.59
N ALA A 62 -16.74 11.46 18.28
CA ALA A 62 -15.76 11.84 17.27
C ALA A 62 -15.32 13.33 17.33
N PRO A 63 -14.06 13.66 17.67
CA PRO A 63 -13.61 15.03 17.76
C PRO A 63 -13.07 15.60 16.44
N CYS A 64 -13.10 16.93 16.30
CA CYS A 64 -12.54 17.64 15.15
C CYS A 64 -11.44 18.64 15.54
N TRP A 65 -10.29 18.53 14.87
CA TRP A 65 -9.05 19.25 15.15
C TRP A 65 -8.60 20.09 13.96
N ARG A 66 -8.22 21.34 14.23
CA ARG A 66 -7.68 22.26 13.23
C ARG A 66 -6.52 23.08 13.79
N ASN A 67 -5.37 23.02 13.12
CA ASN A 67 -4.16 23.76 13.52
C ASN A 67 -3.79 23.46 14.98
N SER A 68 -3.83 22.18 15.37
CA SER A 68 -3.72 21.78 16.77
C SER A 68 -2.76 20.62 16.96
N VAL A 69 -2.29 20.45 18.19
CA VAL A 69 -1.41 19.37 18.61
C VAL A 69 -2.11 18.56 19.70
N LEU A 70 -2.19 17.24 19.52
CA LEU A 70 -2.64 16.32 20.54
C LEU A 70 -1.53 15.30 20.82
N GLY A 71 -1.19 15.07 22.09
CA GLY A 71 -0.30 13.97 22.46
C GLY A 71 -0.99 12.62 22.22
N LYS A 72 -1.97 12.27 23.08
CA LYS A 72 -2.58 10.94 23.07
C LYS A 72 -4.10 11.01 23.00
N LEU A 73 -4.68 10.24 22.06
CA LEU A 73 -6.13 10.03 21.97
C LEU A 73 -6.47 8.55 22.26
N GLY A 74 -7.27 8.33 23.31
CA GLY A 74 -7.86 7.03 23.61
C GLY A 74 -9.39 7.05 23.46
N THR A 75 -9.92 6.16 22.63
CA THR A 75 -11.36 5.83 22.62
C THR A 75 -11.57 4.63 23.55
N GLY A 76 -12.56 4.71 24.44
CA GLY A 76 -12.85 3.63 25.39
C GLY A 76 -13.35 2.35 24.70
N VAL A 77 -13.18 1.21 25.38
CA VAL A 77 -13.52 -0.14 24.89
C VAL A 77 -14.98 -0.22 24.43
N THR A 78 -15.17 -0.81 23.25
CA THR A 78 -16.43 -1.11 22.56
C THR A 78 -17.63 -1.44 23.46
N PRO A 79 -18.81 -0.91 23.13
CA PRO A 79 -19.94 -1.76 22.78
C PRO A 79 -20.15 -1.66 21.28
N ARG A 80 -20.48 -2.77 20.62
CA ARG A 80 -20.78 -2.89 19.18
C ARG A 80 -21.30 -1.58 18.57
N PHE A 81 -20.48 -0.92 17.74
CA PHE A 81 -20.90 0.19 16.90
C PHE A 81 -21.73 -0.34 15.73
N GLU A 82 -22.92 -0.85 16.00
CA GLU A 82 -23.79 -1.36 14.94
C GLU A 82 -24.44 -0.23 14.15
N LYS A 83 -24.42 1.02 14.63
CA LYS A 83 -24.88 2.19 13.85
C LYS A 83 -24.12 3.47 14.24
N LEU A 84 -22.91 3.66 13.71
CA LEU A 84 -22.50 5.04 13.39
C LEU A 84 -23.43 5.52 12.28
N ARG A 85 -24.49 6.27 12.64
CA ARG A 85 -25.29 6.98 11.64
C ARG A 85 -24.37 7.99 10.94
N ALA A 86 -24.54 8.11 9.63
CA ALA A 86 -23.77 8.96 8.75
C ALA A 86 -23.73 10.41 9.26
N GLY A 87 -22.70 10.77 10.03
CA GLY A 87 -22.62 12.07 10.66
C GLY A 87 -21.20 12.46 11.05
N GLU A 88 -20.57 11.77 12.00
CA GLU A 88 -19.40 12.35 12.66
C GLU A 88 -18.25 11.34 12.79
N THR A 89 -17.31 11.40 11.83
CA THR A 89 -16.01 10.73 11.88
C THR A 89 -14.95 11.71 12.40
N PRO A 90 -13.96 11.28 13.23
CA PRO A 90 -12.93 12.18 13.73
C PRO A 90 -12.19 12.87 12.58
N CYS A 91 -11.97 14.18 12.67
CA CYS A 91 -11.41 14.96 11.57
C CYS A 91 -10.17 15.76 11.99
N TRP A 92 -9.10 15.64 11.21
CA TRP A 92 -7.82 16.31 11.46
C TRP A 92 -7.43 17.16 10.26
N ARG A 93 -7.13 18.44 10.50
CA ARG A 93 -6.65 19.36 9.47
C ARG A 93 -5.46 20.15 9.99
N ASN A 94 -4.34 20.13 9.26
CA ASN A 94 -3.14 20.90 9.62
C ASN A 94 -2.75 20.65 11.09
N SER A 95 -2.77 19.40 11.52
CA SER A 95 -2.68 19.03 12.94
C SER A 95 -1.73 17.86 13.14
N VAL A 96 -1.17 17.78 14.33
CA VAL A 96 -0.20 16.74 14.73
C VAL A 96 -0.80 15.90 15.85
N LEU A 97 -0.64 14.58 15.73
CA LEU A 97 -1.00 13.62 16.77
C LEU A 97 0.17 12.68 17.04
N GLU A 98 0.55 12.47 18.30
CA GLU A 98 1.60 11.50 18.63
C GLU A 98 1.04 10.07 18.51
N LYS A 99 -0.05 9.76 19.23
CA LYS A 99 -0.60 8.40 19.32
C LYS A 99 -2.12 8.34 19.22
N LEU A 100 -2.62 7.45 18.35
CA LEU A 100 -4.05 7.14 18.23
C LEU A 100 -4.34 5.66 18.41
N ARG A 101 -5.34 5.37 19.26
CA ARG A 101 -6.04 4.08 19.28
C ARG A 101 -7.54 4.33 19.07
N ALA A 102 -8.04 4.00 17.88
CA ALA A 102 -9.45 4.16 17.55
C ALA A 102 -10.01 3.01 16.69
N GLY A 103 -11.28 2.66 16.91
CA GLY A 103 -12.03 1.74 16.06
C GLY A 103 -12.64 2.41 14.82
N ASP A 104 -12.88 3.73 14.88
CA ASP A 104 -13.60 4.46 13.84
C ASP A 104 -12.73 4.86 12.65
N THR A 105 -13.35 5.45 11.62
CA THR A 105 -12.73 5.87 10.36
C THR A 105 -12.31 7.36 10.36
N PRO A 106 -11.15 7.77 10.89
CA PRO A 106 -10.79 9.18 10.92
C PRO A 106 -10.38 9.70 9.53
N ARG A 107 -10.64 10.99 9.30
CA ARG A 107 -10.25 11.72 8.11
C ARG A 107 -9.11 12.69 8.43
N TRP A 108 -8.00 12.53 7.71
CA TRP A 108 -6.80 13.34 7.88
C TRP A 108 -6.51 14.16 6.63
N ARG A 109 -6.19 15.45 6.82
CA ARG A 109 -5.79 16.35 5.75
C ARG A 109 -4.62 17.24 6.16
N ASN A 110 -3.51 17.19 5.42
CA ASN A 110 -2.33 18.02 5.68
C ASN A 110 -1.82 17.86 7.12
N SER A 111 -1.73 16.63 7.60
CA SER A 111 -1.45 16.34 9.01
C SER A 111 -0.32 15.34 9.19
N ALA A 112 0.32 15.38 10.34
CA ALA A 112 1.39 14.46 10.73
C ALA A 112 0.95 13.59 11.90
N LEU A 113 1.37 12.32 11.89
CA LEU A 113 1.01 11.39 12.96
C LEU A 113 2.06 10.28 13.10
N GLU A 114 2.52 10.06 14.33
CA GLU A 114 3.68 9.18 14.59
C GLU A 114 3.28 7.70 14.65
N GLU A 115 2.24 7.34 15.42
CA GLU A 115 1.83 5.95 15.60
C GLU A 115 0.30 5.74 15.68
N THR A 116 -0.24 4.82 14.86
CA THR A 116 -1.64 4.38 15.02
C THR A 116 -1.92 2.91 14.70
N THR A 117 -2.99 2.42 15.32
CA THR A 117 -3.70 1.18 14.97
C THR A 117 -5.17 1.51 14.69
N LEU A 118 -5.61 1.35 13.44
CA LEU A 118 -6.96 1.75 13.00
C LEU A 118 -7.56 0.71 12.06
N GLU A 119 -8.88 0.53 12.08
CA GLU A 119 -9.54 -0.42 11.17
C GLU A 119 -9.69 0.14 9.75
N LYS A 120 -10.01 1.43 9.58
CA LYS A 120 -10.26 2.08 8.28
C LYS A 120 -9.73 3.51 8.29
N LEU A 121 -9.19 4.00 7.16
CA LEU A 121 -8.62 5.36 7.08
C LEU A 121 -8.82 6.08 5.76
N LEU A 122 -9.02 7.40 5.84
CA LEU A 122 -8.96 8.32 4.70
C LEU A 122 -7.89 9.38 4.93
N LEU A 123 -6.83 9.35 4.12
CA LEU A 123 -5.68 10.25 4.24
C LEU A 123 -5.47 11.10 2.99
N GLU A 124 -5.35 12.42 3.19
CA GLU A 124 -5.05 13.39 2.15
C GLU A 124 -3.81 14.23 2.53
N ASN A 125 -2.69 14.08 1.81
CA ASN A 125 -1.46 14.86 2.00
C ASN A 125 -0.88 14.78 3.42
N SER A 126 -0.48 13.59 3.86
CA SER A 126 -0.02 13.39 5.24
C SER A 126 1.24 12.52 5.29
N VAL A 127 2.07 12.80 6.30
CA VAL A 127 3.31 12.08 6.62
C VAL A 127 3.10 11.32 7.93
N LEU A 128 3.48 10.06 7.95
CA LEU A 128 3.37 9.17 9.11
C LEU A 128 4.63 8.31 9.18
N GLU A 129 5.12 8.08 10.39
CA GLU A 129 6.34 7.30 10.60
C GLU A 129 6.03 5.80 10.66
N LYS A 130 5.06 5.39 11.51
CA LYS A 130 4.68 3.99 11.73
C LYS A 130 3.17 3.80 11.73
N LEU A 131 2.67 2.94 10.83
CA LEU A 131 1.24 2.71 10.69
C LEU A 131 0.86 1.23 10.60
N ARG A 132 -0.17 0.84 11.35
CA ARG A 132 -0.90 -0.41 11.16
C ARG A 132 -2.36 -0.10 10.86
N VAL A 133 -2.82 -0.43 9.67
CA VAL A 133 -4.22 -0.20 9.25
C VAL A 133 -4.90 -1.50 8.88
N GLY A 134 -6.14 -1.66 9.29
CA GLY A 134 -7.02 -2.76 8.94
C GLY A 134 -7.60 -2.63 7.52
N LYS A 135 -8.90 -2.88 7.40
CA LYS A 135 -9.63 -3.07 6.15
C LYS A 135 -9.85 -1.75 5.39
N THR A 136 -9.48 -1.72 4.11
CA THR A 136 -9.88 -0.74 3.08
C THR A 136 -9.42 0.73 3.20
N PRO A 137 -8.19 1.06 3.63
CA PRO A 137 -7.74 2.45 3.66
C PRO A 137 -7.58 3.06 2.27
N ARG A 138 -7.79 4.38 2.18
CA ARG A 138 -7.58 5.16 0.95
C ARG A 138 -6.63 6.34 1.18
N TRP A 139 -5.61 6.42 0.33
CA TRP A 139 -4.59 7.47 0.34
C TRP A 139 -4.56 8.23 -0.98
N ARG A 140 -4.58 9.57 -0.92
CA ARG A 140 -4.31 10.42 -2.10
C ARG A 140 -2.81 10.65 -2.33
N TYR A 141 -2.10 11.02 -1.27
CA TYR A 141 -0.67 11.29 -1.26
C TYR A 141 -0.13 10.84 0.08
N SER A 142 0.89 9.99 0.06
CA SER A 142 1.52 9.43 1.26
C SER A 142 3.02 9.27 1.04
N ALA A 143 3.83 9.85 1.93
CA ALA A 143 5.27 9.65 2.02
C ALA A 143 5.59 9.09 3.40
N LEU A 144 5.98 7.81 3.49
CA LEU A 144 5.97 7.04 4.75
C LEU A 144 7.20 6.12 4.85
N GLU A 145 7.72 5.93 6.06
CA GLU A 145 8.91 5.10 6.28
C GLU A 145 8.56 3.62 6.42
N LYS A 146 7.64 3.26 7.34
CA LYS A 146 7.26 1.87 7.64
C LYS A 146 5.74 1.69 7.74
N LEU A 147 5.18 0.86 6.87
CA LEU A 147 3.73 0.64 6.79
C LEU A 147 3.37 -0.85 6.83
N ARG A 148 2.35 -1.20 7.61
CA ARG A 148 1.64 -2.49 7.52
C ARG A 148 0.16 -2.24 7.29
N VAL A 149 -0.41 -2.83 6.24
CA VAL A 149 -1.80 -2.62 5.86
C VAL A 149 -2.48 -3.93 5.59
N GLY A 150 -3.71 -4.07 6.08
CA GLY A 150 -4.58 -5.22 5.84
C GLY A 150 -5.23 -5.18 4.46
N GLU A 151 -6.51 -5.53 4.42
CA GLU A 151 -7.26 -5.84 3.21
C GLU A 151 -7.56 -4.61 2.34
N SER A 152 -7.48 -4.77 1.02
CA SER A 152 -8.02 -3.87 -0.02
C SER A 152 -7.62 -2.37 0.04
N PRO A 153 -6.36 -2.02 0.34
CA PRO A 153 -5.95 -0.62 0.35
C PRO A 153 -5.85 0.02 -1.05
N ARG A 154 -6.09 1.33 -1.12
CA ARG A 154 -6.00 2.10 -2.38
C ARG A 154 -5.11 3.32 -2.24
N TRP A 155 -4.11 3.44 -3.10
CA TRP A 155 -3.23 4.60 -3.21
C TRP A 155 -3.32 5.28 -4.57
N ARG A 156 -3.45 6.61 -4.56
CA ARG A 156 -3.33 7.43 -5.76
C ARG A 156 -1.89 7.82 -6.07
N LYS A 157 -1.13 8.29 -5.07
CA LYS A 157 0.32 8.52 -5.15
C LYS A 157 0.97 8.06 -3.86
N SER A 158 2.03 7.29 -3.97
CA SER A 158 2.75 6.76 -2.81
C SER A 158 4.27 6.72 -3.08
N ALA A 159 5.06 7.17 -2.11
CA ALA A 159 6.51 6.98 -2.09
C ALA A 159 6.93 6.50 -0.70
N GLN A 160 7.57 5.33 -0.57
CA GLN A 160 7.93 4.78 0.74
C GLN A 160 9.18 3.93 0.72
N GLU A 161 9.85 3.83 1.86
CA GLU A 161 11.01 2.96 2.03
C GLU A 161 10.59 1.48 2.20
N LYS A 162 9.72 1.18 3.18
CA LYS A 162 9.30 -0.19 3.54
C LYS A 162 7.79 -0.34 3.67
N LEU A 163 7.20 -1.22 2.86
CA LEU A 163 5.75 -1.52 2.91
C LEU A 163 5.46 -3.02 2.98
N HIS A 164 4.56 -3.40 3.89
CA HIS A 164 3.84 -4.67 3.87
C HIS A 164 2.36 -4.41 3.62
N ALA A 165 1.84 -4.84 2.48
CA ALA A 165 0.42 -4.74 2.14
C ALA A 165 -0.20 -6.14 2.09
N GLY A 166 -1.41 -6.26 2.66
CA GLY A 166 -2.21 -7.49 2.62
C GLY A 166 -2.86 -7.70 1.26
N GLU A 167 -4.08 -8.19 1.27
CA GLU A 167 -4.81 -8.64 0.09
C GLU A 167 -5.31 -7.48 -0.78
N THR A 168 -5.36 -7.68 -2.10
CA THR A 168 -5.99 -6.85 -3.13
C THR A 168 -5.60 -5.35 -3.17
N PRO A 169 -4.35 -4.96 -2.88
CA PRO A 169 -3.98 -3.55 -2.87
C PRO A 169 -3.93 -2.95 -4.27
N ARG A 170 -4.28 -1.65 -4.39
CA ARG A 170 -4.30 -0.94 -5.68
C ARG A 170 -3.47 0.34 -5.63
N TRP A 171 -2.51 0.47 -6.55
CA TRP A 171 -1.70 1.67 -6.72
C TRP A 171 -1.85 2.28 -8.11
N ARG A 172 -2.07 3.60 -8.14
CA ARG A 172 -2.03 4.36 -9.39
C ARG A 172 -0.62 4.83 -9.74
N ILE A 173 0.09 5.41 -8.78
CA ILE A 173 1.49 5.85 -8.90
C ILE A 173 2.21 5.45 -7.62
N SER A 174 3.30 4.70 -7.75
CA SER A 174 4.04 4.17 -6.60
C SER A 174 5.55 4.15 -6.83
N ALA A 175 6.31 4.54 -5.81
CA ALA A 175 7.75 4.35 -5.75
C ALA A 175 8.13 3.69 -4.41
N PHE A 176 8.88 2.59 -4.44
CA PHE A 176 9.26 1.86 -3.22
C PHE A 176 10.66 1.27 -3.29
N GLU A 177 11.40 1.32 -2.18
CA GLU A 177 12.68 0.61 -2.06
C GLU A 177 12.45 -0.88 -1.74
N LYS A 178 11.67 -1.18 -0.69
CA LYS A 178 11.40 -2.54 -0.24
C LYS A 178 9.90 -2.76 -0.04
N LEU A 179 9.34 -3.70 -0.81
CA LEU A 179 7.91 -3.97 -0.82
C LEU A 179 7.63 -5.46 -0.65
N ARG A 180 6.72 -5.80 0.28
CA ARG A 180 6.10 -7.12 0.40
C ARG A 180 4.59 -6.98 0.25
N VAL A 181 4.01 -7.76 -0.65
CA VAL A 181 2.57 -7.71 -0.93
C VAL A 181 1.99 -9.12 -0.95
N GLY A 182 0.82 -9.26 -0.33
CA GLY A 182 -0.01 -10.46 -0.45
C GLY A 182 -0.67 -10.55 -1.83
N ASP A 183 -1.94 -10.94 -1.84
CA ASP A 183 -2.57 -11.46 -3.05
C ASP A 183 -3.22 -10.41 -3.94
N THR A 184 -3.22 -10.68 -5.25
CA THR A 184 -3.89 -9.93 -6.33
C THR A 184 -3.63 -8.41 -6.40
N PRO A 185 -2.41 -7.93 -6.18
CA PRO A 185 -2.14 -6.51 -6.25
C PRO A 185 -2.19 -5.94 -7.68
N LEU A 186 -2.62 -4.69 -7.78
CA LEU A 186 -2.78 -3.97 -9.05
C LEU A 186 -1.95 -2.68 -9.06
N TRP A 187 -1.03 -2.58 -10.02
CA TRP A 187 -0.23 -1.38 -10.26
C TRP A 187 -0.44 -0.80 -11.65
N ARG A 188 -0.63 0.52 -11.70
CA ARG A 188 -0.71 1.26 -12.96
C ARG A 188 0.65 1.80 -13.41
N ASN A 189 1.31 2.60 -12.56
CA ASN A 189 2.64 3.16 -12.81
C ASN A 189 3.50 2.93 -11.56
N SER A 190 4.62 2.22 -11.70
CA SER A 190 5.46 1.86 -10.56
C SER A 190 6.96 1.87 -10.88
N ALA A 191 7.76 2.35 -9.94
CA ALA A 191 9.21 2.23 -9.94
C ALA A 191 9.65 1.62 -8.60
N LEU A 192 10.13 0.38 -8.59
CA LEU A 192 10.41 -0.34 -7.34
C LEU A 192 11.76 -1.05 -7.38
N GLU A 193 12.49 -1.06 -6.27
CA GLU A 193 13.81 -1.68 -6.21
C GLU A 193 13.70 -3.17 -5.85
N LYS A 194 13.24 -3.51 -4.64
CA LYS A 194 13.16 -4.88 -4.14
C LYS A 194 11.71 -5.24 -3.78
N VAL A 195 11.14 -6.18 -4.52
CA VAL A 195 9.72 -6.53 -4.38
C VAL A 195 9.53 -8.03 -4.20
N HIS A 196 8.66 -8.39 -3.24
CA HIS A 196 8.12 -9.73 -3.09
C HIS A 196 6.60 -9.64 -3.19
N VAL A 197 6.02 -10.40 -4.11
CA VAL A 197 4.57 -10.44 -4.31
C VAL A 197 4.10 -11.88 -4.27
N GLY A 198 2.99 -12.09 -3.56
CA GLY A 198 2.24 -13.33 -3.60
C GLY A 198 1.51 -13.53 -4.93
N GLN A 199 0.22 -13.84 -4.85
CA GLN A 199 -0.50 -14.39 -6.00
C GLN A 199 -1.00 -13.33 -6.99
N SER A 200 -1.00 -13.69 -8.28
CA SER A 200 -1.72 -12.99 -9.36
C SER A 200 -1.50 -11.47 -9.50
N PRO A 201 -0.27 -10.94 -9.40
CA PRO A 201 -0.06 -9.50 -9.54
C PRO A 201 -0.30 -9.00 -10.97
N ARG A 202 -0.82 -7.78 -11.11
CA ARG A 202 -0.98 -7.13 -12.42
C ARG A 202 -0.31 -5.77 -12.48
N TRP A 203 0.48 -5.58 -13.53
CA TRP A 203 1.30 -4.40 -13.75
C TRP A 203 1.05 -3.83 -15.14
N ARG A 204 0.83 -2.51 -15.23
CA ARG A 204 0.61 -1.86 -16.52
C ARG A 204 1.87 -1.18 -17.07
N ASN A 205 2.51 -0.34 -16.28
CA ASN A 205 3.76 0.36 -16.59
C ASN A 205 4.69 0.25 -15.38
N SER A 206 5.80 -0.47 -15.50
CA SER A 206 6.66 -0.76 -14.35
C SER A 206 8.14 -0.78 -14.70
N ALA A 207 8.96 -0.18 -13.85
CA ALA A 207 10.41 -0.36 -13.83
C ALA A 207 10.79 -1.03 -12.50
N LEU A 208 11.47 -2.18 -12.55
CA LEU A 208 11.85 -2.93 -11.35
C LEU A 208 13.28 -3.44 -11.40
N GLU A 209 14.00 -3.36 -10.29
CA GLU A 209 15.36 -3.93 -10.21
C GLU A 209 15.30 -5.42 -9.87
N LYS A 210 14.67 -5.78 -8.74
CA LYS A 210 14.62 -7.15 -8.22
C LYS A 210 13.21 -7.52 -7.80
N LEU A 211 12.66 -8.53 -8.46
CA LEU A 211 11.33 -9.04 -8.15
C LEU A 211 11.32 -10.55 -7.89
N ARG A 212 10.61 -10.95 -6.84
CA ARG A 212 10.07 -12.29 -6.66
C ARG A 212 8.55 -12.23 -6.74
N ALA A 213 7.97 -12.89 -7.73
CA ALA A 213 6.52 -12.97 -7.92
C ALA A 213 6.06 -14.43 -7.80
N GLY A 214 4.94 -14.64 -7.12
CA GLY A 214 4.23 -15.91 -7.07
C GLY A 214 3.55 -16.26 -8.40
N GLU A 215 2.37 -16.88 -8.34
CA GLU A 215 1.72 -17.45 -9.53
C GLU A 215 1.05 -16.40 -10.41
N THR A 216 1.02 -16.67 -11.71
CA THR A 216 0.26 -15.98 -12.76
C THR A 216 0.48 -14.46 -12.91
N PRO A 217 1.69 -13.91 -12.73
CA PRO A 217 1.89 -12.47 -12.83
C PRO A 217 1.66 -11.96 -14.26
N ARG A 218 1.03 -10.78 -14.41
CA ARG A 218 0.71 -10.18 -15.71
C ARG A 218 1.31 -8.79 -15.88
N TRP A 219 1.93 -8.56 -17.04
CA TRP A 219 2.68 -7.34 -17.36
C TRP A 219 2.33 -6.82 -18.75
N ARG A 220 2.14 -5.50 -18.87
CA ARG A 220 1.78 -4.87 -20.16
C ARG A 220 2.86 -4.00 -20.80
N ASN A 221 3.66 -3.30 -19.99
CA ASN A 221 4.82 -2.52 -20.41
C ASN A 221 5.79 -2.52 -19.22
N SER A 222 6.96 -3.13 -19.37
CA SER A 222 7.82 -3.36 -18.21
C SER A 222 9.30 -3.45 -18.55
N ALA A 223 10.14 -2.83 -17.71
CA ALA A 223 11.58 -3.01 -17.69
C ALA A 223 11.98 -3.68 -16.37
N LEU A 224 12.65 -4.83 -16.41
CA LEU A 224 13.13 -5.51 -15.20
C LEU A 224 14.57 -5.99 -15.34
N GLU A 225 15.39 -5.77 -14.31
CA GLU A 225 16.76 -6.30 -14.31
C GLU A 225 16.75 -7.79 -13.91
N LYS A 226 16.21 -8.13 -12.74
CA LYS A 226 16.23 -9.48 -12.18
C LYS A 226 14.85 -9.93 -11.72
N LEU A 227 14.39 -11.05 -12.26
CA LEU A 227 13.11 -11.64 -11.91
C LEU A 227 13.22 -13.14 -11.58
N ARG A 228 12.58 -13.52 -10.47
CA ARG A 228 12.15 -14.89 -10.19
C ARG A 228 10.63 -14.93 -10.18
N ALA A 229 10.03 -15.57 -11.18
CA ALA A 229 8.58 -15.73 -11.27
C ALA A 229 8.21 -17.20 -11.06
N GLY A 230 7.09 -17.43 -10.37
CA GLY A 230 6.46 -18.73 -10.30
C GLY A 230 5.76 -19.09 -11.63
N GLU A 231 4.59 -19.69 -11.51
CA GLU A 231 3.88 -20.31 -12.62
C GLU A 231 3.23 -19.30 -13.59
N THR A 232 3.24 -19.63 -14.88
CA THR A 232 2.48 -19.03 -15.98
C THR A 232 2.57 -17.50 -16.17
N PRO A 233 3.75 -16.87 -16.04
CA PRO A 233 3.86 -15.42 -16.15
C PRO A 233 3.55 -14.94 -17.59
N ARG A 234 2.83 -13.82 -17.71
CA ARG A 234 2.42 -13.25 -19.02
C ARG A 234 2.95 -11.85 -19.20
N TRP A 235 3.56 -11.62 -20.35
CA TRP A 235 4.24 -10.37 -20.68
C TRP A 235 3.85 -9.85 -22.04
N ARG A 236 3.73 -8.53 -22.11
CA ARG A 236 3.61 -7.77 -23.33
C ARG A 236 4.55 -6.58 -23.24
N ASN A 237 5.23 -6.23 -24.34
CA ASN A 237 6.10 -5.05 -24.44
C ASN A 237 7.09 -4.95 -23.27
N SER A 238 8.00 -5.93 -23.17
CA SER A 238 8.87 -6.07 -22.00
C SER A 238 10.34 -6.13 -22.37
N ALA A 239 11.19 -5.49 -21.57
CA ALA A 239 12.64 -5.64 -21.59
C ALA A 239 13.09 -6.26 -20.27
N LEU A 240 13.84 -7.36 -20.33
CA LEU A 240 14.38 -8.03 -19.15
C LEU A 240 15.83 -8.43 -19.33
N GLU A 241 16.65 -8.35 -18.29
CA GLU A 241 18.02 -8.89 -18.35
C GLU A 241 18.04 -10.36 -17.92
N ILE A 242 17.63 -10.65 -16.68
CA ILE A 242 17.74 -12.00 -16.12
C ILE A 242 16.38 -12.47 -15.61
N LEU A 243 15.95 -13.62 -16.15
CA LEU A 243 14.74 -14.29 -15.72
C LEU A 243 15.01 -15.74 -15.33
N ARG A 244 14.46 -16.11 -14.16
CA ARG A 244 14.14 -17.49 -13.78
C ARG A 244 12.62 -17.60 -13.66
N ALA A 245 12.00 -18.31 -14.58
CA ALA A 245 10.57 -18.56 -14.58
C ALA A 245 10.30 -20.05 -14.36
N GLY A 246 9.20 -20.35 -13.68
CA GLY A 246 8.66 -21.70 -13.61
C GLY A 246 7.83 -22.02 -14.85
N GLU A 247 6.63 -22.49 -14.63
CA GLU A 247 5.80 -23.12 -15.67
C GLU A 247 5.33 -22.16 -16.77
N THR A 248 5.36 -22.63 -18.03
CA THR A 248 4.75 -22.04 -19.24
C THR A 248 4.68 -20.50 -19.41
N PRO A 249 5.81 -19.76 -19.41
CA PRO A 249 5.77 -18.31 -19.56
C PRO A 249 5.37 -17.89 -20.98
N ARG A 250 4.64 -16.77 -21.11
CA ARG A 250 4.16 -16.25 -22.41
C ARG A 250 4.61 -14.81 -22.64
N TRP A 251 5.19 -14.58 -23.83
CA TRP A 251 5.81 -13.32 -24.21
C TRP A 251 5.31 -12.80 -25.55
N ARG A 252 5.18 -11.49 -25.64
CA ARG A 252 4.85 -10.79 -26.88
C ARG A 252 5.58 -9.45 -26.94
N ASN A 253 6.29 -9.20 -28.04
CA ASN A 253 7.05 -7.96 -28.25
C ASN A 253 8.03 -7.75 -27.10
N SER A 254 8.99 -8.67 -26.94
CA SER A 254 9.85 -8.70 -25.77
C SER A 254 11.32 -8.85 -26.14
N SER A 255 12.19 -8.19 -25.38
CA SER A 255 13.64 -8.38 -25.41
C SER A 255 14.09 -8.98 -24.08
N LEU A 256 14.90 -10.04 -24.13
CA LEU A 256 15.40 -10.72 -22.93
C LEU A 256 16.86 -11.14 -23.14
N GLU A 257 17.74 -10.89 -22.16
CA GLU A 257 19.16 -11.28 -22.29
C GLU A 257 19.34 -12.76 -21.89
N LYS A 258 18.91 -13.13 -20.68
CA LYS A 258 19.10 -14.48 -20.14
C LYS A 258 17.81 -15.05 -19.56
N LEU A 259 17.44 -16.23 -20.05
CA LEU A 259 16.34 -17.02 -19.51
C LEU A 259 16.79 -18.40 -19.06
N ARG A 260 16.38 -18.77 -17.85
CA ARG A 260 16.22 -20.16 -17.44
C ARG A 260 14.75 -20.44 -17.16
N ASN A 261 14.20 -21.42 -17.85
CA ASN A 261 12.84 -21.88 -17.67
C ASN A 261 12.85 -23.41 -17.50
N GLU A 262 11.97 -23.94 -16.67
CA GLU A 262 11.87 -25.39 -16.47
C GLU A 262 11.05 -26.00 -17.63
N GLU A 263 9.89 -25.43 -17.94
CA GLU A 263 8.97 -26.00 -18.94
C GLU A 263 8.94 -25.29 -20.30
N THR A 264 7.86 -25.47 -21.09
CA THR A 264 7.61 -24.87 -22.42
C THR A 264 7.31 -23.35 -22.45
N PRO A 265 8.26 -22.47 -22.81
CA PRO A 265 7.97 -21.06 -22.99
C PRO A 265 7.36 -20.78 -24.38
N ARG A 266 6.53 -19.73 -24.47
CA ARG A 266 5.94 -19.27 -25.75
C ARG A 266 6.32 -17.83 -26.05
N TRP A 267 6.83 -17.60 -27.27
CA TRP A 267 7.33 -16.30 -27.71
C TRP A 267 6.70 -15.87 -29.02
N ARG A 268 6.47 -14.56 -29.16
CA ARG A 268 6.05 -13.93 -30.41
C ARG A 268 6.69 -12.56 -30.55
N ASN A 269 7.32 -12.30 -31.68
CA ASN A 269 7.96 -11.02 -31.97
C ASN A 269 8.97 -10.67 -30.87
N SER A 270 9.92 -11.58 -30.60
CA SER A 270 10.84 -11.44 -29.47
C SER A 270 12.29 -11.67 -29.86
N VAL A 271 13.19 -11.01 -29.15
CA VAL A 271 14.64 -11.21 -29.25
C VAL A 271 15.15 -11.77 -27.93
N LEU A 272 15.99 -12.80 -28.00
CA LEU A 272 16.59 -13.43 -26.83
C LEU A 272 18.06 -13.75 -27.10
N GLU A 273 18.96 -13.47 -26.16
CA GLU A 273 20.37 -13.86 -26.33
C GLU A 273 20.58 -15.30 -25.86
N LYS A 274 20.19 -15.65 -24.63
CA LYS A 274 20.45 -16.97 -24.03
C LYS A 274 19.19 -17.59 -23.45
N LEU A 275 18.86 -18.79 -23.96
CA LEU A 275 17.75 -19.60 -23.47
C LEU A 275 18.24 -20.96 -22.98
N CYS A 276 17.89 -21.31 -21.75
CA CYS A 276 17.97 -22.66 -21.21
C CYS A 276 16.56 -23.13 -20.83
N VAL A 277 16.07 -24.18 -21.49
CA VAL A 277 14.78 -24.84 -21.22
C VAL A 277 14.97 -26.34 -21.16
N GLU A 278 14.17 -27.06 -20.38
CA GLU A 278 14.17 -28.53 -20.42
C GLU A 278 13.27 -29.01 -21.56
N GLU A 279 12.07 -28.44 -21.65
CA GLU A 279 11.06 -28.80 -22.65
C GLU A 279 11.01 -27.89 -23.90
N THR A 280 10.19 -28.31 -24.87
CA THR A 280 10.06 -27.69 -26.20
C THR A 280 9.56 -26.22 -26.18
N PRO A 281 10.39 -25.23 -26.58
CA PRO A 281 9.93 -23.85 -26.71
C PRO A 281 9.13 -23.66 -28.02
N ARG A 282 8.14 -22.76 -27.99
CA ARG A 282 7.40 -22.34 -29.19
C ARG A 282 7.71 -20.89 -29.53
N CYS A 283 8.30 -20.67 -30.70
CA CYS A 283 8.75 -19.35 -31.15
C CYS A 283 8.11 -18.98 -32.48
N ARG A 284 7.66 -17.72 -32.61
CA ARG A 284 7.13 -17.16 -33.85
C ARG A 284 7.64 -15.74 -34.10
N ASN A 285 8.20 -15.48 -35.28
CA ASN A 285 8.74 -14.16 -35.64
C ASN A 285 9.77 -13.68 -34.60
N SER A 286 10.67 -14.57 -34.19
CA SER A 286 11.61 -14.32 -33.08
C SER A 286 13.04 -14.69 -33.46
N ALA A 287 14.02 -14.02 -32.85
CA ALA A 287 15.44 -14.31 -32.98
C ALA A 287 16.02 -14.80 -31.65
N LEU A 288 16.89 -15.82 -31.71
CA LEU A 288 17.61 -16.37 -30.57
C LEU A 288 19.09 -16.58 -30.90
N GLU A 289 20.00 -16.09 -30.08
CA GLU A 289 21.45 -16.30 -30.30
C GLU A 289 21.88 -17.70 -29.83
N LYS A 290 21.59 -18.07 -28.57
CA LYS A 290 22.05 -19.31 -27.95
C LYS A 290 20.90 -20.06 -27.29
N LEU A 291 20.72 -21.32 -27.66
CA LEU A 291 19.73 -22.23 -27.10
C LEU A 291 20.37 -23.48 -26.50
N ARG A 292 20.01 -23.79 -25.26
CA ARG A 292 20.21 -25.09 -24.63
C ARG A 292 18.85 -25.73 -24.32
N ILE A 293 18.60 -26.91 -24.87
CA ILE A 293 17.35 -27.69 -24.68
C ILE A 293 17.64 -29.13 -24.26
N GLY A 294 16.70 -29.74 -23.55
CA GLY A 294 16.65 -31.19 -23.35
C GLY A 294 15.97 -31.93 -24.51
N GLU A 295 14.90 -31.35 -25.07
CA GLU A 295 14.07 -32.00 -26.12
C GLU A 295 13.97 -31.20 -27.44
N THR A 296 13.00 -31.51 -28.31
CA THR A 296 12.79 -30.90 -29.64
C THR A 296 12.33 -29.42 -29.60
N THR A 297 12.34 -28.72 -30.75
CA THR A 297 11.89 -27.31 -30.83
C THR A 297 10.90 -27.08 -31.98
N ARG A 298 9.98 -26.11 -31.82
CA ARG A 298 9.06 -25.68 -32.89
C ARG A 298 9.21 -24.19 -33.21
N TRP A 299 9.65 -23.92 -34.43
CA TRP A 299 9.92 -22.58 -34.94
C TRP A 299 8.98 -22.21 -36.09
N ARG A 300 8.61 -20.92 -36.18
CA ARG A 300 7.94 -20.37 -37.37
C ARG A 300 8.46 -18.97 -37.64
N ASN A 301 9.07 -18.76 -38.81
CA ASN A 301 9.65 -17.47 -39.22
C ASN A 301 10.63 -16.95 -38.16
N SER A 302 11.58 -17.78 -37.75
CA SER A 302 12.49 -17.50 -36.63
C SER A 302 13.92 -17.90 -36.96
N ALA A 303 14.88 -17.22 -36.34
CA ALA A 303 16.30 -17.47 -36.50
C ALA A 303 16.91 -17.96 -35.18
N LEU A 304 17.82 -18.94 -35.28
CA LEU A 304 18.63 -19.46 -34.19
C LEU A 304 20.08 -19.55 -34.65
N GLU A 305 21.02 -18.95 -33.90
CA GLU A 305 22.44 -18.98 -34.28
C GLU A 305 23.16 -20.23 -33.74
N LYS A 306 22.96 -20.58 -32.47
CA LYS A 306 23.65 -21.70 -31.82
C LYS A 306 22.68 -22.58 -31.02
N LEU A 307 22.66 -23.88 -31.32
CA LEU A 307 21.89 -24.90 -30.61
C LEU A 307 22.81 -25.88 -29.89
N ARG A 308 22.53 -26.15 -28.61
CA ARG A 308 23.08 -27.30 -27.88
C ARG A 308 21.93 -28.13 -27.32
N VAL A 309 21.89 -29.40 -27.67
CA VAL A 309 20.98 -30.39 -27.07
C VAL A 309 21.79 -31.12 -26.01
N GLY A 310 21.34 -31.06 -24.75
CA GLY A 310 21.97 -31.83 -23.68
C GLY A 310 21.34 -33.21 -23.62
N GLU A 311 22.14 -34.26 -23.72
CA GLU A 311 21.69 -35.60 -23.31
C GLU A 311 21.40 -35.57 -21.81
N SER A 312 20.23 -36.08 -21.41
CA SER A 312 19.85 -36.24 -20.00
C SER A 312 20.98 -36.95 -19.25
N PRO A 313 21.42 -36.46 -18.08
CA PRO A 313 22.26 -37.30 -17.22
C PRO A 313 21.41 -38.52 -16.84
N ARG A 314 21.92 -39.71 -17.15
CA ARG A 314 21.32 -41.00 -16.78
C ARG A 314 21.16 -41.15 -15.28
#